data_AF-A0A5C9D6H7-F1
#
_entry.id   AF-A0A5C9D6H7-F1
#
_cell.length_a   1.000
_cell.length_b   1.000
_cell.length_c   1.000
_cell.angle_alpha   90.00
_cell.angle_beta   90.00
_cell.angle_gamma   90.00
#
_symmetry.space_group_name_H-M   'P 1'
#
loop_
_entity.id
_entity.type
_entity.pdbx_description
1 polymer ?
#
loop_
_entity_poly.entity_id
_entity_poly.type
_entity_poly.pdbx_seq_one_letter_code
_entity_poly.pdbx_strand_id
1 'polypeptide(L)'
;MAGDHAGGNSIPLYVLTSFGGRHLRDGLGDSIRGYQPWGYEAATKAEASIDLRVVGPALFGLAGLRPVGYVFGDAGYFAGLYDCPSVADKDGLLFSAGAGIALGIFDFAYLGARAGYAFPVLDPLYLEYYPGGERFFWNITFLLHF
;
A
#
# COMPACT_ATOMS: atom_id res chain seq x y z
N MET A 1 4.96 -0.79 9.21
CA MET A 1 6.21 -1.54 9.04
C MET A 1 6.01 -2.99 9.40
N ALA A 2 6.46 -3.87 8.52
CA ALA A 2 6.42 -5.31 8.67
C ALA A 2 7.55 -5.93 7.85
N GLY A 3 7.96 -7.13 8.21
CA GLY A 3 8.88 -7.92 7.40
C GLY A 3 8.75 -9.38 7.80
N ASP A 4 8.76 -10.27 6.81
CA ASP A 4 8.79 -11.70 7.04
C ASP A 4 9.60 -12.42 5.96
N HIS A 5 9.92 -13.67 6.29
CA HIS A 5 10.62 -14.58 5.41
C HIS A 5 10.03 -15.97 5.59
N ALA A 6 9.66 -16.60 4.47
CA ALA A 6 9.19 -17.97 4.40
C ALA A 6 10.17 -18.80 3.57
N GLY A 7 10.47 -20.01 4.06
CA GLY A 7 11.37 -20.95 3.38
C GLY A 7 10.80 -22.35 3.34
N GLY A 8 11.34 -23.18 2.45
CA GLY A 8 10.92 -24.56 2.23
C GLY A 8 10.58 -24.83 0.77
N ASN A 9 10.46 -26.11 0.42
CA ASN A 9 10.23 -26.54 -0.97
C ASN A 9 8.81 -26.25 -1.48
N SER A 10 7.89 -25.97 -0.57
CA SER A 10 6.49 -25.67 -0.88
C SER A 10 5.97 -24.67 0.16
N ILE A 11 5.90 -23.39 -0.23
CA ILE A 11 5.37 -22.32 0.62
C ILE A 11 3.89 -22.18 0.29
N PRO A 12 2.97 -22.29 1.27
CA PRO A 12 1.55 -22.08 1.02
C PRO A 12 1.29 -20.67 0.49
N LEU A 13 0.40 -20.53 -0.50
CA LEU A 13 0.10 -19.25 -1.14
C LEU A 13 -0.26 -18.16 -0.13
N TYR A 14 -1.09 -18.47 0.87
CA TYR A 14 -1.49 -17.49 1.90
C TYR A 14 -0.32 -16.89 2.69
N VAL A 15 0.83 -17.59 2.77
CA VAL A 15 2.06 -17.07 3.40
C VAL A 15 2.77 -16.07 2.48
N LEU A 16 2.66 -16.26 1.17
CA LEU A 16 3.19 -15.32 0.17
C LEU A 16 2.30 -14.08 0.04
N THR A 17 0.97 -14.24 0.17
CA THR A 17 -0.04 -13.18 0.00
C THR A 17 -0.23 -12.28 1.23
N SER A 18 0.43 -12.57 2.37
CA SER A 18 0.21 -11.85 3.63
C SER A 18 1.48 -11.73 4.44
N PHE A 19 1.57 -10.67 5.25
CA PHE A 19 2.59 -10.62 6.30
C PHE A 19 2.21 -11.52 7.48
N GLY A 20 3.17 -12.30 7.97
CA GLY A 20 3.05 -13.06 9.20
C GLY A 20 2.83 -12.19 10.44
N GLY A 21 2.22 -12.76 11.47
CA GLY A 21 1.94 -12.09 12.74
C GLY A 21 0.85 -12.78 13.55
N ARG A 22 0.48 -12.18 14.69
CA ARG A 22 -0.63 -12.67 15.52
C ARG A 22 -1.99 -12.53 14.84
N HIS A 23 -2.10 -11.58 13.91
CA HIS A 23 -3.28 -11.28 13.13
C HIS A 23 -2.92 -11.39 11.65
N LEU A 24 -3.91 -11.74 10.82
CA LEU A 24 -3.75 -11.68 9.36
C LEU A 24 -3.51 -10.22 8.97
N ARG A 25 -2.49 -9.99 8.14
CA ARG A 25 -2.13 -8.67 7.61
C ARG A 25 -2.20 -8.70 6.10
N ASP A 26 -2.42 -7.54 5.51
CA ASP A 26 -2.42 -7.38 4.06
C ASP A 26 -1.08 -7.79 3.42
N GLY A 27 -1.10 -8.13 2.14
CA GLY A 27 0.09 -8.45 1.38
C GLY A 27 0.94 -7.22 1.06
N LEU A 28 2.09 -7.43 0.41
CA LEU A 28 2.99 -6.33 0.05
C LEU A 28 2.34 -5.36 -0.95
N GLY A 29 1.71 -5.88 -2.02
CA GLY A 29 1.03 -5.04 -3.01
C GLY A 29 -0.12 -4.21 -2.45
N ASP A 30 -0.80 -4.72 -1.42
CA ASP A 30 -1.86 -4.00 -0.72
C ASP A 30 -1.33 -2.94 0.26
N SER A 31 -0.11 -3.16 0.78
CA SER A 31 0.53 -2.28 1.77
C SER A 31 1.14 -1.03 1.14
N ILE A 32 1.62 -1.11 -0.11
CA ILE A 32 2.26 0.02 -0.81
C ILE A 32 1.25 0.70 -1.73
N ARG A 33 0.83 1.94 -1.40
CA ARG A 33 -0.20 2.62 -2.18
C ARG A 33 0.25 2.83 -3.62
N GLY A 34 -0.65 2.58 -4.57
CA GLY A 34 -0.38 2.74 -6.00
C GLY A 34 0.24 1.53 -6.69
N TYR A 35 0.47 0.45 -5.95
CA TYR A 35 0.89 -0.84 -6.49
C TYR A 35 -0.28 -1.83 -6.57
N GLN A 36 -0.07 -2.91 -7.32
CA GLN A 36 -1.11 -3.87 -7.68
C GLN A 36 -1.55 -4.66 -6.43
N PRO A 37 -2.84 -4.63 -6.07
CA PRO A 37 -3.39 -5.48 -5.01
C PRO A 37 -3.14 -6.96 -5.29
N TRP A 38 -2.83 -7.74 -4.24
CA TRP A 38 -2.40 -9.14 -4.36
C TRP A 38 -1.23 -9.38 -5.34
N GLY A 39 -0.41 -8.35 -5.55
CA GLY A 39 0.84 -8.43 -6.29
C GLY A 39 2.04 -8.61 -5.36
N TYR A 40 3.19 -8.97 -5.96
CA TYR A 40 4.48 -9.03 -5.27
C TYR A 40 4.54 -10.09 -4.15
N GLU A 41 3.88 -11.22 -4.37
CA GLU A 41 3.76 -12.32 -3.41
C GLU A 41 5.04 -13.17 -3.37
N ALA A 42 5.97 -12.76 -2.52
CA ALA A 42 7.32 -13.33 -2.46
C ALA A 42 7.64 -13.97 -1.11
N ALA A 43 8.62 -14.88 -1.13
CA ALA A 43 9.11 -15.59 0.05
C ALA A 43 9.70 -14.63 1.09
N THR A 44 10.42 -13.59 0.64
CA THR A 44 10.93 -12.52 1.50
C THR A 44 10.20 -11.24 1.14
N LYS A 45 9.66 -10.54 2.13
CA LYS A 45 9.00 -9.26 1.91
C LYS A 45 9.12 -8.34 3.10
N ALA A 46 9.12 -7.04 2.85
CA ALA A 46 9.12 -6.00 3.88
C ALA A 46 8.36 -4.76 3.42
N GLU A 47 7.69 -4.08 4.33
CA GLU A 47 7.01 -2.80 4.10
C GLU A 47 7.37 -1.79 5.20
N ALA A 48 7.43 -0.52 4.82
CA ALA A 48 7.45 0.61 5.72
C ALA A 48 6.63 1.75 5.12
N SER A 49 5.81 2.38 5.96
CA SER A 49 4.97 3.50 5.57
C SER A 49 5.04 4.60 6.63
N ILE A 50 5.01 5.85 6.16
CA ILE A 50 4.89 7.04 6.99
C ILE A 50 3.76 7.91 6.47
N ASP A 51 2.89 8.34 7.39
CA ASP A 51 1.81 9.29 7.12
C ASP A 51 1.94 10.47 8.07
N LEU A 52 2.00 11.68 7.52
CA LEU A 52 1.89 12.92 8.29
C LEU A 52 0.50 13.51 8.04
N ARG A 53 -0.29 13.67 9.10
CA ARG A 53 -1.67 14.14 9.04
C ARG A 53 -1.84 15.44 9.82
N VAL A 54 -2.57 16.38 9.24
CA VAL A 54 -2.93 17.66 9.86
C VAL A 54 -4.45 17.78 9.87
N VAL A 55 -5.02 17.97 11.05
CA VAL A 55 -6.46 18.19 11.23
C VAL A 55 -6.72 19.68 11.34
N GLY A 56 -7.56 20.20 10.46
CA GLY A 56 -7.97 21.59 10.45
C GLY A 56 -9.10 21.90 11.44
N PRO A 57 -9.51 23.19 11.50
CA PRO A 57 -10.59 23.62 12.39
C PRO A 57 -11.96 23.08 11.93
N ALA A 58 -12.94 23.16 12.84
CA ALA A 58 -14.32 22.87 12.52
C ALA A 58 -14.85 23.76 11.39
N LEU A 59 -15.53 23.17 10.41
CA LEU A 59 -16.13 23.88 9.29
C LEU A 59 -17.54 24.32 9.65
N PHE A 60 -17.92 25.53 9.21
CA PHE A 60 -19.28 26.07 9.36
C PHE A 60 -19.81 26.10 10.81
N GLY A 61 -18.94 26.14 11.81
CA GLY A 61 -19.31 26.07 13.22
C GLY A 61 -19.77 24.68 13.69
N LEU A 62 -19.68 23.66 12.84
CA LEU A 62 -20.05 22.28 13.15
C LEU A 62 -18.81 21.53 13.65
N ALA A 63 -18.74 21.29 14.96
CA ALA A 63 -17.59 20.64 15.61
C ALA A 63 -17.25 19.24 15.03
N GLY A 64 -18.25 18.56 14.47
CA GLY A 64 -18.12 17.25 13.84
C GLY A 64 -17.68 17.27 12.37
N LEU A 65 -17.53 18.43 11.74
CA LEU A 65 -17.01 18.53 10.37
C LEU A 65 -15.61 19.11 10.37
N ARG A 66 -14.60 18.26 10.15
CA ARG A 66 -13.19 18.67 10.22
C ARG A 66 -12.44 18.25 8.96
N PRO A 67 -11.77 19.18 8.27
CA PRO A 67 -10.93 18.83 7.15
C PRO A 67 -9.63 18.22 7.68
N VAL A 68 -9.13 17.22 6.97
CA VAL A 68 -7.86 16.55 7.27
C VAL A 68 -7.04 16.57 6.00
N GLY A 69 -5.85 17.14 6.06
CA GLY A 69 -4.85 17.01 5.01
C GLY A 69 -3.79 16.00 5.44
N TYR A 70 -3.25 15.23 4.50
CA TYR A 70 -2.13 14.35 4.81
C TYR A 70 -1.20 14.16 3.62
N VAL A 71 0.04 13.83 3.94
CA VAL A 71 1.06 13.36 2.99
C VAL A 71 1.56 12.00 3.44
N PHE A 72 2.01 11.20 2.48
CA PHE A 72 2.49 9.86 2.75
C PHE A 72 3.68 9.46 1.89
N GLY A 73 4.44 8.51 2.41
CA GLY A 73 5.48 7.78 1.68
C GLY A 73 5.47 6.32 2.09
N ASP A 74 5.50 5.43 1.10
CA ASP A 74 5.52 3.98 1.27
C ASP A 74 6.75 3.41 0.58
N ALA A 75 7.37 2.41 1.23
CA ALA A 75 8.49 1.66 0.69
C ALA A 75 8.25 0.16 0.93
N GLY A 76 8.55 -0.65 -0.08
CA GLY A 76 8.41 -2.10 -0.03
C GLY A 76 9.64 -2.80 -0.61
N TYR A 77 9.90 -4.03 -0.17
CA TYR A 77 10.89 -4.92 -0.75
C TYR A 77 10.28 -6.31 -0.92
N PHE A 78 10.60 -6.98 -2.01
CA PHE A 78 10.27 -8.39 -2.24
C PHE A 78 11.49 -9.14 -2.79
N ALA A 79 11.61 -10.43 -2.47
CA ALA A 79 12.60 -11.32 -3.06
C ALA A 79 12.15 -12.79 -3.00
N GLY A 80 12.54 -13.56 -4.03
CA GLY A 80 12.16 -14.97 -4.17
C GLY A 80 10.69 -15.13 -4.57
N LEU A 81 10.30 -14.44 -5.65
CA LEU A 81 8.98 -14.60 -6.27
C LEU A 81 8.88 -16.00 -6.89
N TYR A 82 8.06 -16.86 -6.29
CA TYR A 82 8.01 -18.30 -6.58
C TYR A 82 7.38 -18.62 -7.95
N ASP A 83 7.97 -19.58 -8.67
CA ASP A 83 7.42 -20.20 -9.90
C ASP A 83 7.04 -19.22 -11.03
N CYS A 84 7.87 -18.19 -11.25
CA CYS A 84 7.72 -17.32 -12.41
C CYS A 84 8.03 -18.12 -13.69
N PRO A 85 7.06 -18.42 -14.59
CA PRO A 85 7.20 -19.45 -15.62
C PRO A 85 8.26 -19.16 -16.71
N SER A 86 8.89 -17.98 -16.70
CA SER A 86 9.81 -17.57 -17.76
C SER A 86 10.98 -16.70 -17.28
N VAL A 87 11.24 -16.58 -15.98
CA VAL A 87 12.29 -15.68 -15.45
C VAL A 87 12.89 -16.24 -14.17
N ALA A 88 14.19 -16.02 -13.96
CA ALA A 88 14.85 -16.26 -12.68
C ALA A 88 14.10 -15.54 -11.53
N ASP A 89 14.29 -16.00 -10.29
CA ASP A 89 13.78 -15.35 -9.08
C ASP A 89 13.92 -13.82 -9.21
N LYS A 90 12.81 -13.10 -9.03
CA LYS A 90 12.79 -11.64 -9.06
C LYS A 90 12.78 -11.08 -7.66
N ASP A 91 13.55 -10.02 -7.48
CA ASP A 91 13.57 -9.17 -6.31
C ASP A 91 13.45 -7.71 -6.73
N GLY A 92 12.98 -6.86 -5.83
CA GLY A 92 12.77 -5.46 -6.17
C GLY A 92 12.34 -4.60 -5.00
N LEU A 93 12.46 -3.30 -5.20
CA LEU A 93 12.00 -2.26 -4.29
C LEU A 93 10.80 -1.52 -4.89
N LEU A 94 9.79 -1.35 -4.05
CA LEU A 94 8.59 -0.61 -4.32
C LEU A 94 8.70 0.74 -3.60
N PHE A 95 8.31 1.82 -4.25
CA PHE A 95 8.26 3.13 -3.60
C PHE A 95 7.10 3.94 -4.13
N SER A 96 6.34 4.57 -3.25
CA SER A 96 5.33 5.54 -3.63
C SER A 96 5.25 6.69 -2.64
N ALA A 97 4.77 7.82 -3.12
CA ALA A 97 4.50 8.97 -2.27
C ALA A 97 3.28 9.72 -2.80
N GLY A 98 2.61 10.45 -1.92
CA GLY A 98 1.44 11.21 -2.32
C GLY A 98 0.83 12.02 -1.20
N ALA A 99 -0.37 12.52 -1.46
CA ALA A 99 -1.12 13.33 -0.54
C ALA A 99 -2.61 13.03 -0.65
N GLY A 100 -3.34 13.41 0.39
CA GLY A 100 -4.79 13.34 0.38
C GLY A 100 -5.44 14.41 1.23
N ILE A 101 -6.71 14.60 0.94
CA ILE A 101 -7.61 15.41 1.73
C ILE A 101 -8.80 14.54 2.13
N ALA A 102 -9.29 14.74 3.34
CA ALA A 102 -10.47 14.08 3.84
C ALA A 102 -11.32 15.05 4.65
N LEU A 103 -12.59 14.72 4.79
CA LEU A 103 -13.53 15.35 5.69
C LEU A 103 -13.92 14.29 6.73
N GLY A 104 -13.57 14.55 7.98
CA GLY A 104 -14.15 13.83 9.12
C GLY A 104 -15.59 14.29 9.32
N ILE A 105 -16.50 13.33 9.45
CA ILE A 105 -17.95 13.53 9.58
C ILE A 105 -18.39 12.91 10.91
N PHE A 106 -18.66 13.78 11.87
CA PHE A 106 -19.15 13.49 13.23
C PHE A 106 -18.43 12.31 13.91
N ASP A 107 -17.13 12.19 13.67
CA ASP A 107 -16.24 11.15 14.21
C ASP A 107 -16.64 9.69 13.89
N PHE A 108 -17.63 9.47 13.01
CA PHE A 108 -18.07 8.12 12.59
C PHE A 108 -17.74 7.81 11.14
N ALA A 109 -17.51 8.83 10.31
CA ALA A 109 -17.20 8.63 8.89
C ALA A 109 -16.06 9.53 8.42
N TYR A 110 -15.29 9.03 7.47
CA TYR A 110 -14.31 9.78 6.71
C TYR A 110 -14.62 9.66 5.22
N LEU A 111 -14.80 10.79 4.57
CA LEU A 111 -14.84 10.88 3.12
C LEU A 111 -13.59 11.62 2.65
N GLY A 112 -12.78 11.00 1.79
CA GLY A 112 -11.57 11.64 1.30
C GLY A 112 -11.21 11.26 -0.12
N ALA A 113 -10.27 12.00 -0.66
CA ALA A 113 -9.62 11.70 -1.92
C ALA A 113 -8.11 11.76 -1.70
N ARG A 114 -7.39 10.83 -2.32
CA ARG A 114 -5.93 10.84 -2.34
C ARG A 114 -5.42 10.60 -3.73
N ALA A 115 -4.23 11.12 -3.98
CA ALA A 115 -3.48 10.88 -5.19
C ALA A 115 -2.00 10.72 -4.84
N GLY A 116 -1.28 10.02 -5.69
CA GLY A 116 0.14 9.78 -5.50
C GLY A 116 0.82 9.32 -6.78
N TYR A 117 2.09 9.05 -6.62
CA TYR A 117 2.96 8.59 -7.69
C TYR A 117 3.77 7.39 -7.22
N ALA A 118 3.81 6.34 -8.03
CA ALA A 118 4.70 5.21 -7.86
C ALA A 118 6.04 5.48 -8.56
N PHE A 119 7.14 5.10 -7.93
CA PHE A 119 8.50 5.29 -8.42
C PHE A 119 9.17 3.93 -8.64
N PRO A 120 8.83 3.23 -9.73
CA PRO A 120 9.29 1.86 -10.01
C PRO A 120 10.71 1.84 -10.60
N VAL A 121 11.67 2.42 -9.88
CA VAL A 121 13.07 2.47 -10.35
C VAL A 121 13.74 1.11 -10.25
N LEU A 122 13.39 0.35 -9.21
CA LEU A 122 14.00 -0.94 -8.87
C LEU A 122 12.91 -2.03 -8.76
N ASP A 123 11.88 -1.93 -9.59
CA ASP A 123 10.79 -2.91 -9.66
C ASP A 123 10.78 -3.63 -11.02
N PRO A 124 11.29 -4.87 -11.12
CA PRO A 124 11.31 -5.64 -12.36
C PRO A 124 9.94 -6.23 -12.76
N LEU A 125 8.90 -6.08 -11.93
CA LEU A 125 7.54 -6.53 -12.20
C LEU A 125 6.62 -5.38 -12.64
N TYR A 126 7.08 -4.12 -12.57
CA TYR A 126 6.19 -2.99 -12.72
C TYR A 126 5.45 -2.96 -14.06
N LEU A 127 6.15 -3.21 -15.17
CA LEU A 127 5.53 -3.22 -16.50
C LEU A 127 4.64 -4.45 -16.75
N GLU A 128 4.77 -5.51 -15.94
CA GLU A 128 3.89 -6.68 -16.00
C GLU A 128 2.54 -6.36 -15.33
N TYR A 129 2.56 -5.61 -14.23
CA TYR A 129 1.34 -5.14 -13.56
C TYR A 129 0.74 -3.87 -14.17
N TYR A 130 1.58 -3.01 -14.76
CA TYR A 130 1.20 -1.73 -15.38
C TYR A 130 1.75 -1.63 -16.81
N PRO A 131 1.13 -2.31 -17.80
CA PRO A 131 1.63 -2.36 -19.17
C PRO A 131 1.72 -0.98 -19.85
N GLY A 132 0.88 -0.02 -19.45
CA GLY A 132 0.93 1.36 -19.93
C GLY A 132 1.98 2.22 -19.22
N GLY A 133 2.68 1.68 -18.22
CA GLY A 133 3.65 2.40 -17.40
C GLY A 133 3.00 3.49 -16.55
N GLU A 134 1.71 3.39 -16.24
CA GLU A 134 0.99 4.33 -15.41
C GLU A 134 1.62 4.38 -14.02
N ARG A 135 2.03 5.58 -13.60
CA ARG A 135 2.65 5.81 -12.28
C ARG A 135 1.79 6.66 -11.37
N PHE A 136 0.91 7.46 -11.96
CA PHE A 136 -0.05 8.25 -11.21
C PHE A 136 -1.22 7.37 -10.79
N PHE A 137 -1.59 7.46 -9.54
CA PHE A 137 -2.78 6.80 -9.01
C PHE A 137 -3.59 7.77 -8.16
N TRP A 138 -4.89 7.53 -8.09
CA TRP A 138 -5.79 8.27 -7.22
C TRP A 138 -6.97 7.40 -6.83
N ASN A 139 -7.59 7.72 -5.70
CA ASN A 139 -8.80 7.06 -5.25
C ASN A 139 -9.61 7.95 -4.31
N ILE A 140 -10.90 7.64 -4.24
CA ILE A 140 -11.81 8.18 -3.23
C ILE A 140 -11.93 7.12 -2.13
N THR A 141 -11.86 7.56 -0.88
CA THR A 141 -12.02 6.71 0.29
C THR A 141 -13.28 7.11 1.01
N PHE A 142 -14.11 6.12 1.33
CA PHE A 142 -15.20 6.26 2.28
C PHE A 142 -15.00 5.22 3.38
N LEU A 143 -14.73 5.67 4.59
CA LEU A 143 -14.50 4.82 5.75
C LEU A 143 -15.57 5.10 6.80
N LEU A 144 -16.24 4.04 7.24
CA LEU A 144 -17.18 4.08 8.35
C LEU A 144 -16.51 3.42 9.55
N HIS A 145 -16.61 4.07 10.71
CA HIS A 145 -16.16 3.56 11.99
C HIS A 145 -17.40 3.32 12.86
N PHE A 146 -17.67 2.05 13.19
CA PHE A 146 -18.77 1.61 14.06
C PHE A 146 -18.23 0.92 15.30
#